data_AF-A0A926NFL4-F1
#
_entry.id   AF-A0A926NFL4-F1
#
_cell.length_a   1.000
_cell.length_b   1.000
_cell.length_c   1.000
_cell.angle_alpha   90.00
_cell.angle_beta   90.00
_cell.angle_gamma   90.00
#
_symmetry.space_group_name_H-M   'P 1'
#
loop_
_entity.id
_entity.type
_entity.pdbx_description
1 polymer ?
#
loop_
_entity_poly.entity_id
_entity_poly.type
_entity_poly.pdbx_seq_one_letter_code
_entity_poly.pdbx_strand_id
1 'polypeptide(L)'
;MNLSIIKRKRWRKGNVTTLWAFGLPIFMFIFMFLSTIMLVWLHHAKAMVAADAASLAATKKLDGLVNQEIDNRMTTIIANNSRLPENQRISDPYYAVIGTKHKKKNLVKYVINYNQDAIKKEVRKYATANGTEDSGKIIFFQDGRIRVEAKVKFNPPIFKDSLKGKYIKGTGDGPTRDYMKWLTRPNQKVLEY
;
A
#
# COMPACT_ATOMS: atom_id res chain seq x y z
N MET A 1 -29.93 50.44 -69.69
CA MET A 1 -30.71 49.46 -68.92
C MET A 1 -29.86 48.20 -68.79
N ASN A 2 -29.19 48.00 -67.64
CA ASN A 2 -28.73 46.69 -67.13
C ASN A 2 -27.99 46.90 -65.80
N LEU A 3 -28.76 46.97 -64.72
CA LEU A 3 -28.27 46.86 -63.33
C LEU A 3 -28.45 45.40 -62.89
N SER A 4 -27.62 44.50 -63.40
CA SER A 4 -27.63 43.10 -62.97
C SER A 4 -26.70 42.87 -61.78
N ILE A 5 -27.28 43.03 -60.59
CA ILE A 5 -27.15 42.09 -59.47
C ILE A 5 -25.71 41.80 -59.02
N ILE A 6 -25.14 42.71 -58.23
CA ILE A 6 -24.15 42.35 -57.22
C ILE A 6 -24.90 41.58 -56.12
N LYS A 7 -25.12 40.28 -56.32
CA LYS A 7 -25.51 39.37 -55.23
C LYS A 7 -24.32 39.25 -54.29
N ARG A 8 -24.19 40.21 -53.36
CA ARG A 8 -23.39 40.01 -52.14
C ARG A 8 -23.95 38.78 -51.46
N LYS A 9 -23.26 37.65 -51.61
CA LYS A 9 -23.39 36.49 -50.74
C LYS A 9 -23.07 37.03 -49.34
N ARG A 10 -24.09 37.39 -48.55
CA ARG A 10 -23.95 37.69 -47.12
C ARG A 10 -23.36 36.43 -46.52
N TRP A 11 -22.05 36.43 -46.32
CA TRP A 11 -21.38 35.41 -45.56
C TRP A 11 -22.15 35.27 -44.25
N ARG A 12 -22.61 34.04 -43.98
CA ARG A 12 -23.25 33.68 -42.72
C ARG A 12 -22.32 34.16 -41.62
N LYS A 13 -22.67 35.27 -40.95
CA LYS A 13 -22.12 35.60 -39.63
C LYS A 13 -22.66 34.51 -38.72
N GLY A 14 -22.00 33.35 -38.72
CA GLY A 14 -22.27 32.29 -37.77
C GLY A 14 -22.19 32.95 -36.40
N ASN A 15 -23.29 32.90 -35.66
CA ASN A 15 -23.42 33.58 -34.39
C ASN A 15 -22.31 33.07 -33.47
N VAL A 16 -21.25 33.87 -33.32
CA VAL A 16 -20.16 33.60 -32.39
C VAL A 16 -20.76 33.33 -31.00
N THR A 17 -21.84 34.03 -30.66
CA THR A 17 -22.67 33.80 -29.47
C THR A 17 -23.22 32.38 -29.36
N THR A 18 -23.71 31.75 -30.43
CA THR A 18 -24.17 30.33 -30.38
C THR A 18 -23.01 29.36 -30.25
N LEU A 19 -21.86 29.65 -30.88
CA LEU A 19 -20.64 28.84 -30.70
C LEU A 19 -20.20 28.85 -29.23
N TRP A 20 -20.19 30.02 -28.59
CA TRP A 20 -19.82 30.16 -27.18
C TRP A 20 -20.88 29.58 -26.24
N ALA A 21 -22.18 29.79 -26.49
CA ALA A 21 -23.26 29.30 -25.64
C ALA A 21 -23.31 27.77 -25.52
N PHE A 22 -23.02 27.04 -26.61
CA PHE A 22 -22.93 25.59 -26.58
C PHE A 22 -21.51 25.07 -26.36
N GLY A 23 -20.50 25.79 -26.84
CA GLY A 23 -19.09 25.40 -26.73
C GLY A 23 -18.57 25.49 -25.30
N LEU A 24 -18.93 26.52 -24.53
CA LEU A 24 -18.47 26.69 -23.14
C LEU A 24 -18.91 25.54 -22.23
N PRO A 25 -20.19 25.14 -22.17
CA PRO A 25 -20.61 24.01 -21.35
C PRO A 25 -19.91 22.72 -21.73
N ILE A 26 -19.81 22.41 -23.03
CA ILE A 26 -19.11 21.20 -23.52
C ILE A 26 -17.63 21.24 -23.11
N PHE A 27 -16.98 22.39 -23.30
CA PHE A 27 -15.60 22.60 -22.88
C PHE A 27 -15.40 22.41 -21.37
N MET A 28 -16.30 22.96 -20.55
CA MET A 28 -16.27 22.77 -19.09
C MET A 28 -16.43 21.29 -18.72
N PHE A 29 -17.34 20.54 -19.38
CA PHE A 29 -17.50 19.11 -19.14
C PHE A 29 -16.22 18.33 -19.46
N ILE A 30 -15.60 18.60 -20.61
CA ILE A 30 -14.33 17.97 -20.99
C ILE A 30 -13.23 18.31 -19.99
N PHE A 31 -13.14 19.58 -19.57
CA PHE A 31 -12.14 20.03 -18.61
C PHE A 31 -12.33 19.37 -17.24
N MET A 32 -13.57 19.28 -16.74
CA MET A 32 -13.88 18.58 -15.49
C MET A 32 -13.58 17.08 -15.58
N PHE A 33 -13.82 16.46 -16.73
CA PHE A 33 -13.49 15.07 -16.98
C PHE A 33 -11.97 14.83 -16.95
N LEU A 34 -11.20 15.65 -17.67
CA LEU A 34 -9.73 15.63 -17.64
C LEU A 34 -9.20 15.85 -16.22
N SER A 35 -9.76 16.83 -15.49
CA SER A 35 -9.41 17.11 -14.09
C SER A 35 -9.67 15.89 -13.20
N THR A 36 -10.76 15.17 -13.42
CA THR A 36 -11.08 13.95 -12.68
C THR A 36 -10.06 12.86 -12.91
N ILE A 37 -9.66 12.62 -14.16
CA ILE A 37 -8.62 11.65 -14.50
C ILE A 37 -7.30 12.02 -13.81
N MET A 38 -6.90 13.30 -13.90
CA MET A 38 -5.69 13.79 -13.25
C MET A 38 -5.72 13.56 -11.73
N LEU A 39 -6.86 13.83 -11.07
CA LEU A 39 -7.03 13.56 -9.65
C LEU A 39 -6.92 12.07 -9.32
N VAL A 40 -7.45 11.18 -10.16
CA VAL A 40 -7.30 9.73 -9.98
C VAL A 40 -5.83 9.34 -9.97
N TRP A 41 -5.06 9.80 -10.95
CA TRP A 41 -3.62 9.55 -11.03
C TRP A 41 -2.86 10.09 -9.82
N LEU A 42 -3.16 11.32 -9.39
CA LEU A 42 -2.51 11.94 -8.25
C LEU A 42 -2.82 11.19 -6.95
N HIS A 43 -4.07 10.79 -6.73
CA HIS A 43 -4.46 9.99 -5.57
C HIS A 43 -3.85 8.58 -5.61
N HIS A 44 -3.75 7.97 -6.79
CA HIS A 44 -3.10 6.67 -6.95
C HIS A 44 -1.61 6.74 -6.64
N ALA A 45 -0.91 7.77 -7.14
CA ALA A 45 0.51 8.00 -6.84
C ALA A 45 0.72 8.22 -5.34
N LYS A 46 -0.12 9.03 -4.68
CA LYS A 46 -0.09 9.19 -3.22
C LYS A 46 -0.28 7.88 -2.48
N ALA A 47 -1.27 7.08 -2.89
CA ALA A 47 -1.54 5.78 -2.28
C ALA A 47 -0.37 4.80 -2.46
N MET A 48 0.32 4.82 -3.62
CA MET A 48 1.53 4.03 -3.85
C MET A 48 2.67 4.45 -2.94
N VAL A 49 2.99 5.75 -2.88
CA VAL A 49 4.08 6.27 -2.02
C VAL A 49 3.84 5.91 -0.56
N ALA A 50 2.61 6.07 -0.08
CA ALA A 50 2.23 5.69 1.27
C ALA A 50 2.36 4.18 1.51
N ALA A 51 1.93 3.36 0.55
CA ALA A 51 2.04 1.91 0.64
C ALA A 51 3.50 1.45 0.64
N ASP A 52 4.39 2.06 -0.16
CA ASP A 52 5.82 1.78 -0.17
C ASP A 52 6.46 2.13 1.18
N ALA A 53 6.20 3.34 1.69
CA ALA A 53 6.70 3.75 3.00
C ALA A 53 6.20 2.83 4.13
N ALA A 54 4.92 2.47 4.10
CA ALA A 54 4.32 1.58 5.08
C ALA A 54 4.84 0.13 4.97
N SER A 55 5.10 -0.36 3.76
CA SER A 55 5.69 -1.69 3.55
C SER A 55 7.14 -1.78 4.03
N LEU A 56 7.91 -0.71 3.85
CA LEU A 56 9.26 -0.58 4.39
C LEU A 56 9.24 -0.54 5.92
N ALA A 57 8.33 0.24 6.50
CA ALA A 57 8.15 0.32 7.95
C ALA A 57 7.71 -1.03 8.55
N ALA A 58 6.77 -1.72 7.91
CA ALA A 58 6.35 -3.07 8.29
C ALA A 58 7.54 -4.03 8.31
N THR A 59 8.36 -3.99 7.25
CA THR A 59 9.54 -4.85 7.12
C THR A 59 10.57 -4.57 8.20
N LYS A 60 10.91 -3.29 8.42
CA LYS A 60 11.86 -2.89 9.46
C LYS A 60 11.35 -3.26 10.86
N LYS A 61 10.05 -3.11 11.12
CA LYS A 61 9.44 -3.49 12.40
C LYS A 61 9.51 -5.00 12.60
N LEU A 62 9.19 -5.77 11.58
CA LEU A 62 9.24 -7.22 11.63
C LEU A 62 10.68 -7.74 11.79
N ASP A 63 11.66 -7.12 11.11
CA ASP A 63 13.10 -7.41 11.29
C ASP A 63 13.49 -7.30 12.77
N GLY A 64 13.14 -6.18 13.40
CA GLY A 64 13.43 -5.94 14.81
C GLY A 64 12.77 -6.97 15.74
N LEU A 65 11.49 -7.29 15.49
CA LEU A 65 10.74 -8.25 16.31
C LEU A 65 11.26 -9.70 16.16
N VAL A 66 11.66 -10.10 14.95
CA VAL A 66 12.23 -11.43 14.69
C VAL A 66 13.57 -11.57 15.39
N ASN A 67 14.46 -10.58 15.26
CA ASN A 67 15.76 -10.61 15.91
C ASN A 67 15.63 -10.61 17.44
N GLN A 68 14.76 -9.74 17.98
CA GLN A 68 14.48 -9.71 19.40
C GLN A 68 13.96 -11.06 19.93
N GLU A 69 13.06 -11.73 19.19
CA GLU A 69 12.55 -13.04 19.59
C GLU A 69 13.62 -14.14 19.52
N ILE A 70 14.52 -14.07 18.54
CA ILE A 70 15.68 -14.98 18.46
C ILE A 70 16.57 -14.78 19.70
N ASP A 71 16.92 -13.54 20.02
CA ASP A 71 17.75 -13.18 21.19
C ASP A 71 17.10 -13.60 22.50
N ASN A 72 15.79 -13.38 22.67
CA ASN A 72 15.04 -13.80 23.85
C ASN A 72 15.08 -15.33 24.04
N ARG A 73 14.92 -16.10 22.95
CA ARG A 73 14.98 -17.56 23.03
C ARG A 73 16.39 -18.08 23.28
N MET A 74 17.40 -17.45 22.67
CA MET A 74 18.80 -17.81 22.89
C MET A 74 19.22 -17.54 24.34
N THR A 75 18.91 -16.35 24.87
CA THR A 75 19.21 -15.99 26.27
C THR A 75 18.52 -16.93 27.25
N THR A 76 17.26 -17.33 26.99
CA THR A 76 16.55 -18.32 27.79
C THR A 76 17.26 -19.68 27.79
N ILE A 77 17.73 -20.15 26.63
CA ILE A 77 18.47 -21.41 26.52
C ILE A 77 19.82 -21.34 27.25
N ILE A 78 20.56 -20.24 27.10
CA ILE A 78 21.84 -20.03 27.77
C ILE A 78 21.65 -20.00 29.29
N ALA A 79 20.64 -19.28 29.79
CA ALA A 79 20.33 -19.22 31.22
C ALA A 79 19.94 -20.60 31.78
N ASN A 80 19.21 -21.41 31.02
CA ASN A 80 18.85 -22.77 31.41
C ASN A 80 20.05 -23.72 31.37
N ASN A 81 20.93 -23.60 30.37
CA ASN A 81 22.18 -24.39 30.28
C ASN A 81 23.08 -24.17 31.51
N SER A 82 23.15 -22.95 32.05
CA SER A 82 23.91 -22.64 33.27
C SER A 82 23.43 -23.42 34.49
N ARG A 83 22.19 -23.91 34.49
CA ARG A 83 21.58 -24.69 35.59
C ARG A 83 21.66 -26.20 35.37
N LEU A 84 22.09 -26.64 34.19
CA LEU A 84 22.13 -28.06 33.83
C LEU A 84 23.56 -28.64 34.00
N PRO A 85 23.66 -29.93 34.38
CA PRO A 85 24.93 -30.65 34.35
C PRO A 85 25.49 -30.69 32.92
N GLU A 86 26.81 -30.73 32.79
CA GLU A 86 27.52 -30.51 31.52
C GLU A 86 27.06 -31.44 30.39
N ASN A 87 26.74 -32.69 30.71
CA ASN A 87 26.23 -33.70 29.78
C ASN A 87 24.81 -33.44 29.24
N GLN A 88 24.08 -32.46 29.80
CA GLN A 88 22.72 -32.11 29.38
C GLN A 88 22.63 -30.71 28.75
N ARG A 89 23.76 -30.01 28.61
CA ARG A 89 23.78 -28.66 28.04
C ARG A 89 23.57 -28.68 26.53
N ILE A 90 22.79 -27.73 26.04
CA ILE A 90 22.64 -27.48 24.61
C ILE A 90 23.93 -26.80 24.11
N SER A 91 24.71 -27.51 23.29
CA SER A 91 26.00 -27.03 22.77
C SER A 91 25.86 -25.80 21.85
N ASP A 92 24.81 -25.76 21.02
CA ASP A 92 24.54 -24.63 20.12
C ASP A 92 23.12 -24.05 20.35
N PRO A 93 23.01 -22.95 21.12
CA PRO A 93 21.74 -22.25 21.33
C PRO A 93 21.10 -21.75 20.03
N TYR A 94 21.89 -21.33 19.03
CA TYR A 94 21.38 -20.83 17.77
C TYR A 94 20.69 -21.94 16.98
N TYR A 95 21.32 -23.11 16.87
CA TYR A 95 20.70 -24.30 16.28
C TYR A 95 19.47 -24.77 17.07
N ALA A 96 19.47 -24.61 18.38
CA ALA A 96 18.31 -24.92 19.21
C ALA A 96 17.11 -23.98 18.92
N VAL A 97 17.34 -22.70 18.60
CA VAL A 97 16.27 -21.74 18.28
C VAL A 97 15.82 -21.82 16.82
N ILE A 98 16.74 -21.88 15.85
CA ILE A 98 16.42 -21.81 14.41
C ILE A 98 17.15 -22.85 13.53
N GLY A 99 17.70 -23.92 14.10
CA GLY A 99 18.46 -24.92 13.36
C GLY A 99 17.67 -25.71 12.31
N THR A 100 16.34 -25.80 12.44
CA THR A 100 15.47 -26.54 11.51
C THR A 100 14.48 -25.63 10.80
N LYS A 101 14.03 -26.04 9.60
CA LYS A 101 12.99 -25.32 8.84
C LYS A 101 11.70 -25.14 9.66
N HIS A 102 11.33 -26.15 10.46
CA HIS A 102 10.13 -26.09 11.30
C HIS A 102 10.25 -25.03 12.40
N LYS A 103 11.41 -24.98 13.08
CA LYS A 103 11.67 -23.97 14.12
C LYS A 103 11.67 -22.55 13.55
N LYS A 104 12.34 -22.34 12.41
CA LYS A 104 12.34 -21.08 11.66
C LYS A 104 10.92 -20.61 11.32
N LYS A 105 10.11 -21.51 10.76
CA LYS A 105 8.70 -21.24 10.40
C LYS A 105 7.86 -20.87 11.63
N ASN A 106 7.99 -21.63 12.72
CA ASN A 106 7.23 -21.41 13.93
C ASN A 106 7.60 -20.09 14.61
N LEU A 107 8.88 -19.71 14.62
CA LEU A 107 9.34 -18.44 15.17
C LEU A 107 8.69 -17.27 14.42
N VAL A 108 8.76 -17.24 13.08
CA VAL A 108 8.19 -16.14 12.31
C VAL A 108 6.66 -16.10 12.44
N LYS A 109 6.00 -17.26 12.44
CA LYS A 109 4.54 -17.35 12.67
C LYS A 109 4.17 -16.82 14.05
N TYR A 110 4.92 -17.17 15.08
CA TYR A 110 4.74 -16.67 16.45
C TYR A 110 4.90 -15.16 16.51
N VAL A 111 5.99 -14.62 15.97
CA VAL A 111 6.26 -13.17 15.96
C VAL A 111 5.11 -12.41 15.31
N ILE A 112 4.65 -12.85 14.14
CA ILE A 112 3.53 -12.19 13.45
C ILE A 112 2.23 -12.31 14.22
N ASN A 113 1.93 -13.47 14.82
CA ASN A 113 0.69 -13.68 15.57
C ASN A 113 0.65 -12.86 16.85
N TYR A 114 1.77 -12.80 17.59
CA TYR A 114 1.83 -12.13 18.88
C TYR A 114 1.95 -10.60 18.75
N ASN A 115 2.52 -10.11 17.66
CA ASN A 115 2.80 -8.68 17.47
C ASN A 115 1.95 -8.02 16.37
N GLN A 116 0.77 -8.58 16.05
CA GLN A 116 -0.09 -8.05 14.99
C GLN A 116 -0.38 -6.56 15.18
N ASP A 117 -0.77 -6.16 16.39
CA ASP A 117 -1.16 -4.79 16.67
C ASP A 117 0.01 -3.82 16.60
N ALA A 118 1.20 -4.25 17.03
CA ALA A 118 2.42 -3.46 16.89
C ALA A 118 2.78 -3.22 15.41
N ILE A 119 2.62 -4.25 14.57
CA ILE A 119 2.86 -4.13 13.12
C ILE A 119 1.79 -3.24 12.47
N LYS A 120 0.51 -3.45 12.79
CA LYS A 120 -0.60 -2.62 12.30
C LYS A 120 -0.41 -1.15 12.67
N LYS A 121 -0.05 -0.87 13.92
CA LYS A 121 0.20 0.50 14.42
C LYS A 121 1.32 1.18 13.66
N GLU A 122 2.43 0.48 13.40
CA GLU A 122 3.54 1.04 12.65
C GLU A 122 3.15 1.32 11.19
N VAL A 123 2.48 0.37 10.53
CA VAL A 123 1.99 0.53 9.16
C VAL A 123 1.01 1.70 9.06
N ARG A 124 0.03 1.76 9.97
CA ARG A 124 -0.95 2.85 10.03
C ARG A 124 -0.27 4.20 10.15
N LYS A 125 0.71 4.33 11.05
CA LYS A 125 1.47 5.57 11.27
C LYS A 125 2.13 6.08 9.98
N TYR A 126 2.78 5.20 9.23
CA TYR A 126 3.46 5.60 7.99
C TYR A 126 2.50 5.80 6.83
N ALA A 127 1.41 5.04 6.75
CA ALA A 127 0.37 5.23 5.75
C ALA A 127 -0.30 6.61 5.92
N THR A 128 -0.79 6.93 7.11
CA THR A 128 -1.49 8.20 7.38
C THR A 128 -0.56 9.41 7.28
N ALA A 129 0.71 9.28 7.68
CA ALA A 129 1.72 10.33 7.50
C ALA A 129 1.93 10.71 6.03
N ASN A 130 1.66 9.80 5.09
CA ASN A 130 1.72 10.04 3.65
C ASN A 130 0.36 10.40 3.03
N GLY A 131 -0.64 10.73 3.84
CA GLY A 131 -1.92 11.28 3.39
C GLY A 131 -2.92 10.25 2.88
N THR A 132 -2.82 8.99 3.32
CA THR A 132 -3.84 7.96 3.10
C THR A 132 -4.77 7.82 4.29
N GLU A 133 -5.83 7.05 4.11
CA GLU A 133 -6.73 6.64 5.17
C GLU A 133 -5.98 5.84 6.26
N ASP A 134 -6.60 5.79 7.43
CA ASP A 134 -6.13 5.04 8.60
C ASP A 134 -6.33 3.52 8.47
N SER A 135 -6.93 3.08 7.36
CA SER A 135 -7.25 1.70 7.09
C SER A 135 -6.67 1.17 5.77
N GLY A 136 -6.25 -0.09 5.80
CA GLY A 136 -5.65 -0.74 4.64
C GLY A 136 -5.45 -2.23 4.85
N LYS A 137 -4.60 -2.84 4.01
CA LYS A 137 -4.24 -4.27 4.14
C LYS A 137 -2.73 -4.45 4.19
N ILE A 138 -2.27 -5.34 5.06
CA ILE A 138 -0.90 -5.86 5.08
C ILE A 138 -0.98 -7.30 4.64
N ILE A 139 -0.24 -7.66 3.59
CA ILE A 139 -0.18 -9.00 3.03
C ILE A 139 1.24 -9.50 3.28
N PHE A 140 1.37 -10.47 4.18
CA PHE A 140 2.68 -11.01 4.55
C PHE A 140 3.18 -12.01 3.52
N PHE A 141 4.45 -11.85 3.14
CA PHE A 141 5.26 -12.78 2.34
C PHE A 141 4.72 -13.05 0.93
N GLN A 142 4.03 -12.07 0.32
CA GLN A 142 3.76 -12.10 -1.11
C GLN A 142 5.09 -11.98 -1.85
N ASP A 143 5.46 -13.02 -2.60
CA ASP A 143 6.73 -13.10 -3.35
C ASP A 143 7.98 -12.86 -2.46
N GLY A 144 7.91 -13.27 -1.20
CA GLY A 144 8.99 -13.09 -0.23
C GLY A 144 9.14 -11.66 0.27
N ARG A 145 8.09 -10.83 0.17
CA ARG A 145 8.02 -9.44 0.63
C ARG A 145 6.77 -9.19 1.45
N ILE A 146 6.75 -8.10 2.21
CA ILE A 146 5.51 -7.60 2.82
C ILE A 146 4.90 -6.59 1.86
N ARG A 147 3.68 -6.87 1.41
CA ARG A 147 2.90 -5.92 0.60
C ARG A 147 1.96 -5.14 1.49
N VAL A 148 1.83 -3.85 1.26
CA VAL A 148 0.80 -3.02 1.89
C VAL A 148 -0.11 -2.45 0.81
N GLU A 149 -1.42 -2.45 1.08
CA GLU A 149 -2.44 -1.75 0.29
C GLU A 149 -2.93 -0.56 1.11
N ALA A 150 -2.60 0.65 0.66
CA ALA A 150 -3.10 1.90 1.22
C ALA A 150 -4.22 2.47 0.35
N LYS A 151 -5.11 3.26 0.96
CA LYS A 151 -6.32 3.77 0.32
C LYS A 151 -6.45 5.27 0.53
N VAL A 152 -6.93 5.98 -0.48
CA VAL A 152 -7.26 7.41 -0.40
C VAL A 152 -8.71 7.58 -0.79
N LYS A 153 -9.49 8.31 0.02
CA LYS A 153 -10.87 8.64 -0.32
C LYS A 153 -10.92 9.47 -1.60
N PHE A 154 -11.75 9.03 -2.54
CA PHE A 154 -11.89 9.71 -3.82
C PHE A 154 -13.06 10.67 -3.81
N ASN A 155 -12.78 11.96 -4.05
CA ASN A 155 -13.79 13.01 -4.14
C ASN A 155 -13.70 13.68 -5.53
N PRO A 156 -14.35 13.11 -6.56
CA PRO A 156 -14.26 13.64 -7.92
C PRO A 156 -15.07 14.94 -8.08
N PRO A 157 -14.68 15.83 -9.01
CA PRO A 157 -15.44 17.06 -9.30
C PRO A 157 -16.76 16.77 -10.04
N ILE A 158 -16.83 15.67 -10.81
CA ILE A 158 -18.04 15.17 -11.50
C ILE A 158 -18.39 13.76 -11.01
N PHE A 159 -19.64 13.33 -11.23
CA PHE A 159 -20.13 12.00 -10.80
C PHE A 159 -19.99 11.73 -9.29
N LYS A 160 -20.12 12.77 -8.45
CA LYS A 160 -19.98 12.68 -6.98
C LYS A 160 -20.87 11.62 -6.37
N ASP A 161 -22.12 11.51 -6.82
CA ASP A 161 -23.08 10.56 -6.27
C ASP A 161 -22.71 9.11 -6.64
N SER A 162 -22.33 8.87 -7.89
CA SER A 162 -21.93 7.54 -8.38
C SER A 162 -20.62 7.02 -7.76
N LEU A 163 -19.75 7.94 -7.32
CA LEU A 163 -18.42 7.62 -6.79
C LEU A 163 -18.29 7.88 -5.29
N LYS A 164 -19.40 8.20 -4.62
CA LYS A 164 -19.45 8.43 -3.18
C LYS A 164 -18.97 7.19 -2.42
N GLY A 165 -18.04 7.38 -1.48
CA GLY A 165 -17.50 6.30 -0.66
C GLY A 165 -16.58 5.33 -1.42
N LYS A 166 -16.14 5.68 -2.64
CA LYS A 166 -15.10 4.93 -3.34
C LYS A 166 -13.72 5.40 -2.92
N TYR A 167 -12.78 4.48 -2.98
CA TYR A 167 -11.39 4.71 -2.61
C TYR A 167 -10.49 4.36 -3.78
N ILE A 168 -9.43 5.15 -3.95
CA ILE A 168 -8.33 4.81 -4.83
C ILE A 168 -7.30 4.07 -4.01
N LYS A 169 -6.85 2.93 -4.54
CA LYS A 169 -5.92 2.03 -3.88
C LYS A 169 -4.54 2.18 -4.51
N GLY A 170 -3.51 2.02 -3.69
CA GLY A 170 -2.13 1.87 -4.11
C GLY A 170 -1.51 0.71 -3.33
N THR A 171 -0.62 -0.01 -3.98
CA THR A 171 0.12 -1.12 -3.37
C THR A 171 1.60 -0.84 -3.40
N GLY A 172 2.29 -1.21 -2.33
CA GLY A 172 3.74 -1.07 -2.21
C GLY A 172 4.34 -2.33 -1.60
N ASP A 173 5.54 -2.69 -2.07
CA ASP A 173 6.23 -3.92 -1.72
C ASP A 173 7.52 -3.62 -0.98
N GLY A 174 7.64 -4.12 0.25
CA GLY A 174 8.84 -3.96 1.06
C GLY A 174 10.04 -4.77 0.52
N PRO A 175 11.23 -4.55 1.06
CA PRO A 175 12.41 -5.30 0.65
C PRO A 175 12.32 -6.77 1.10
N THR A 176 13.03 -7.65 0.40
CA THR A 176 13.10 -9.07 0.77
C THR A 176 14.00 -9.27 2.00
N ARG A 177 13.71 -10.33 2.78
CA ARG A 177 14.50 -10.76 3.94
C ARG A 177 14.59 -12.28 3.99
N ASP A 178 15.65 -12.81 4.60
CA ASP A 178 15.86 -14.25 4.64
C ASP A 178 14.81 -15.00 5.45
N TYR A 179 14.32 -14.41 6.55
CA TYR A 179 13.27 -15.03 7.35
C TYR A 179 11.92 -15.10 6.62
N MET A 180 11.70 -14.25 5.60
CA MET A 180 10.49 -14.29 4.76
C MET A 180 10.42 -15.58 3.95
N LYS A 181 11.57 -16.16 3.60
CA LYS A 181 11.67 -17.44 2.88
C LYS A 181 11.33 -18.65 3.78
N TRP A 182 11.33 -18.47 5.10
CA TRP A 182 11.07 -19.56 6.06
C TRP A 182 9.60 -19.97 6.14
N LEU A 183 8.69 -19.12 5.66
CA LEU A 183 7.29 -19.45 5.43
C LEU A 183 7.11 -19.84 3.96
N THR A 184 7.48 -21.07 3.63
CA THR A 184 7.41 -21.59 2.26
C THR A 184 5.93 -21.77 1.84
N ARG A 185 5.44 -20.88 0.96
CA ARG A 185 4.15 -20.89 0.22
C ARG A 185 2.86 -20.52 1.00
N PRO A 186 1.74 -20.27 0.27
CA PRO A 186 1.08 -19.00 0.06
C PRO A 186 -0.13 -18.84 0.98
N ASN A 187 -0.04 -19.25 2.24
CA ASN A 187 -1.01 -18.78 3.23
C ASN A 187 -0.63 -17.35 3.61
N GLN A 188 -0.85 -16.45 2.64
CA GLN A 188 -0.72 -15.01 2.78
C GLN A 188 -1.61 -14.61 3.93
N LYS A 189 -1.00 -14.36 5.08
CA LYS A 189 -1.73 -13.76 6.18
C LYS A 189 -2.03 -12.34 5.75
N VAL A 190 -3.32 -12.01 5.70
CA VAL A 190 -3.79 -10.66 5.44
C VAL A 190 -4.21 -10.07 6.77
N LEU A 191 -3.66 -8.90 7.11
CA LEU A 191 -4.10 -8.12 8.25
C LEU A 191 -4.73 -6.83 7.75
N GLU A 192 -5.89 -6.51 8.31
CA GLU A 192 -6.45 -5.17 8.21
C GLU A 192 -5.87 -4.34 9.35
N TYR A 193 -5.28 -3.21 8.98
CA TYR A 193 -4.78 -2.20 9.91
C TYR A 193 -5.62 -0.96 9.82
#